data_AF-A0A972UAW5-F1
#
_entry.id   AF-A0A972UAW5-F1
#
_cell.length_a   1.000
_cell.length_b   1.000
_cell.length_c   1.000
_cell.angle_alpha   90.00
_cell.angle_beta   90.00
_cell.angle_gamma   90.00
#
_symmetry.space_group_name_H-M   'P 1'
#
loop_
_entity.id
_entity.type
_entity.pdbx_description
1 polymer ?
#
loop_
_entity_poly.entity_id
_entity_poly.type
_entity_poly.pdbx_seq_one_letter_code
_entity_poly.pdbx_strand_id
1 'polypeptide(L)'
;MSKRVLRLLLFLGFCCCHDARAAEFEVSASADSGDGSLRRAVEEVNASADADNVIGFTTATVTLSSALPELTNNVSFEAPASGVSISGGVYNSALFKWASPVEIAVSESAELSAAASSLISVLRSTDDLVVNGGFSSTISVEAESQYSYGIRSDKSLVINGDVTGSVDATAGTRGANALYSKNAGLIDGSIAGTITATAGTYKASGVTSSSGLVITGDLGGVITATAGEYGAYGLNLGGGLTVGGDLSGTINSTVIAGNEAYGISADAGVNLIGGVSGSINASALGTDAAGIYVTGSTLYGATSSDAAVISGSVTATSSGASAAILVWKSMNLNVTGTLSATGASAYAIRSGKFDEAGGFVDNTAERVDRVVLGSGA
;
A
#
# COMPACT_ATOMS: atom_id res chain seq x y z
N MET A 1 -11.74 38.41 -45.28
CA MET A 1 -11.81 36.92 -45.30
C MET A 1 -13.21 36.51 -44.89
N SER A 2 -13.95 35.77 -45.73
CA SER A 2 -15.36 35.45 -45.42
C SER A 2 -15.43 34.43 -44.28
N LYS A 3 -16.43 34.56 -43.38
CA LYS A 3 -16.64 33.62 -42.25
C LYS A 3 -16.75 32.15 -42.69
N ARG A 4 -17.05 31.90 -43.98
CA ARG A 4 -17.08 30.56 -44.58
C ARG A 4 -15.68 30.00 -44.87
N VAL A 5 -14.74 30.83 -45.31
CA VAL A 5 -13.34 30.42 -45.54
C VAL A 5 -12.60 30.17 -44.22
N LEU A 6 -12.88 30.96 -43.17
CA LEU A 6 -12.32 30.74 -41.84
C LEU A 6 -12.84 29.43 -41.20
N ARG A 7 -14.13 29.10 -41.37
CA ARG A 7 -14.71 27.82 -40.91
C ARG A 7 -14.15 26.62 -41.66
N LEU A 8 -13.91 26.74 -42.97
CA LEU A 8 -13.29 25.66 -43.76
C LEU A 8 -11.83 25.43 -43.35
N LEU A 9 -11.06 26.50 -43.06
CA LEU A 9 -9.69 26.38 -42.56
C LEU A 9 -9.63 25.82 -41.13
N LEU A 10 -10.57 26.18 -40.26
CA LEU A 10 -10.70 25.57 -38.92
C LEU A 10 -11.09 24.09 -38.98
N PHE A 11 -11.92 23.70 -39.96
CA PHE A 11 -12.32 22.29 -40.16
C PHE A 11 -11.20 21.45 -40.83
N LEU A 12 -10.44 22.03 -41.77
CA LEU A 12 -9.27 21.36 -42.36
C LEU A 12 -8.12 21.20 -41.34
N GLY A 13 -7.98 22.14 -40.39
CA GLY A 13 -7.01 22.03 -39.29
C GLY A 13 -7.31 20.90 -38.29
N PHE A 14 -8.57 20.46 -38.20
CA PHE A 14 -9.01 19.38 -37.31
C PHE A 14 -8.90 17.97 -37.93
N CYS A 15 -8.60 17.86 -39.23
CA CYS A 15 -8.47 16.56 -39.91
C CYS A 15 -7.03 16.01 -39.94
N CYS A 16 -6.07 16.72 -39.32
CA CYS A 16 -4.69 16.27 -39.18
C CYS A 16 -4.35 15.91 -37.73
N CYS A 17 -5.35 15.56 -36.92
CA CYS A 17 -5.13 14.82 -35.68
C CYS A 17 -4.51 13.49 -36.10
N HIS A 18 -3.18 13.40 -36.04
CA HIS A 18 -2.53 12.10 -36.10
C HIS A 18 -3.19 11.27 -35.01
N ASP A 19 -3.69 10.09 -35.35
CA ASP A 19 -4.05 9.10 -34.33
C ASP A 19 -2.82 8.99 -33.44
N ALA A 20 -2.93 9.51 -32.22
CA ALA A 20 -1.89 9.42 -31.21
C ALA A 20 -1.81 7.95 -30.83
N ARG A 21 -1.09 7.18 -31.63
CA ARG A 21 -0.82 5.78 -31.36
C ARG A 21 0.29 5.74 -30.34
N ALA A 22 0.06 5.00 -29.28
CA ALA A 22 1.09 4.57 -28.36
C ALA A 22 2.31 4.02 -29.14
N ALA A 23 3.50 4.52 -28.84
CA ALA A 23 4.72 3.85 -29.30
C ALA A 23 4.87 2.52 -28.55
N GLU A 24 5.06 1.44 -29.31
CA GLU A 24 5.25 0.09 -28.80
C GLU A 24 6.73 -0.28 -28.88
N PHE A 25 7.32 -0.67 -27.74
CA PHE A 25 8.72 -1.09 -27.63
C PHE A 25 8.77 -2.54 -27.16
N GLU A 26 9.16 -3.45 -28.06
CA GLU A 26 9.17 -4.89 -27.79
C GLU A 26 10.44 -5.33 -27.04
N VAL A 27 10.25 -6.09 -25.96
CA VAL A 27 11.29 -6.79 -25.21
C VAL A 27 11.24 -8.28 -25.54
N SER A 28 12.13 -8.69 -26.43
CA SER A 28 12.24 -10.05 -26.96
C SER A 28 13.48 -10.80 -26.46
N ALA A 29 14.42 -10.12 -25.81
CA ALA A 29 15.64 -10.71 -25.27
C ALA A 29 15.64 -10.69 -23.73
N SER A 30 16.17 -11.76 -23.13
CA SER A 30 16.35 -11.86 -21.68
C SER A 30 17.59 -11.12 -21.17
N ALA A 31 18.46 -10.65 -22.08
CA ALA A 31 19.71 -9.97 -21.75
C ALA A 31 19.47 -8.53 -21.26
N ASP A 32 20.33 -8.05 -20.37
CA ASP A 32 20.26 -6.70 -19.77
C ASP A 32 20.49 -5.56 -20.77
N SER A 33 21.14 -5.82 -21.91
CA SER A 33 21.47 -4.79 -22.91
C SER A 33 21.54 -5.39 -24.32
N GLY A 34 21.55 -4.52 -25.32
CA GLY A 34 21.50 -4.88 -26.74
C GLY A 34 20.10 -4.78 -27.34
N ASP A 35 19.99 -5.08 -28.62
CA ASP A 35 18.71 -5.03 -29.35
C ASP A 35 17.68 -5.99 -28.72
N GLY A 36 16.45 -5.52 -28.56
CA GLY A 36 15.35 -6.28 -27.93
C GLY A 36 15.46 -6.45 -26.41
N SER A 37 16.45 -5.83 -25.74
CA SER A 37 16.55 -5.83 -24.28
C SER A 37 15.57 -4.83 -23.63
N LEU A 38 15.21 -5.08 -22.36
CA LEU A 38 14.41 -4.14 -21.57
C LEU A 38 15.09 -2.78 -21.42
N ARG A 39 16.42 -2.75 -21.25
CA ARG A 39 17.17 -1.50 -21.19
C ARG A 39 17.04 -0.67 -22.45
N ARG A 40 17.13 -1.32 -23.61
CA ARG A 40 16.94 -0.66 -24.90
C ARG A 40 15.52 -0.09 -25.02
N ALA A 41 14.50 -0.87 -24.64
CA ALA A 41 13.12 -0.39 -24.64
C ALA A 41 12.92 0.83 -23.73
N VAL A 42 13.52 0.85 -22.53
CA VAL A 42 13.48 2.00 -21.62
C VAL A 42 14.14 3.25 -22.23
N GLU A 43 15.29 3.09 -22.88
CA GLU A 43 15.95 4.21 -23.58
C GLU A 43 15.09 4.76 -24.72
N GLU A 44 14.40 3.88 -25.45
CA GLU A 44 13.51 4.26 -26.54
C GLU A 44 12.23 4.94 -26.02
N VAL A 45 11.64 4.45 -24.92
CA VAL A 45 10.55 5.16 -24.22
C VAL A 45 10.98 6.57 -23.83
N ASN A 46 12.18 6.76 -23.28
CA ASN A 46 12.67 8.08 -22.89
C ASN A 46 12.95 9.01 -24.09
N ALA A 47 13.29 8.44 -25.25
CA ALA A 47 13.48 9.19 -26.49
C ALA A 47 12.17 9.46 -27.25
N SER A 48 11.09 8.76 -26.88
CA SER A 48 9.78 8.91 -27.49
C SER A 48 9.15 10.27 -27.22
N ALA A 49 8.44 10.79 -28.21
CA ALA A 49 7.60 11.98 -28.07
C ALA A 49 6.15 11.63 -27.69
N ASP A 50 5.80 10.34 -27.72
CA ASP A 50 4.45 9.88 -27.41
C ASP A 50 4.21 9.85 -25.91
N ALA A 51 3.00 10.27 -25.51
CA ALA A 51 2.61 10.34 -24.10
C ALA A 51 2.27 8.97 -23.52
N ASP A 52 1.79 8.03 -24.35
CA ASP A 52 1.24 6.75 -23.93
C ASP A 52 2.13 5.60 -24.44
N ASN A 53 3.34 5.47 -23.90
CA ASN A 53 4.27 4.43 -24.38
C ASN A 53 3.87 3.04 -23.85
N VAL A 54 4.18 2.00 -24.61
CA VAL A 54 3.96 0.60 -24.21
C VAL A 54 5.27 -0.16 -24.29
N ILE A 55 5.65 -0.86 -23.22
CA ILE A 55 6.70 -1.87 -23.24
C ILE A 55 6.02 -3.24 -23.26
N GLY A 56 6.11 -3.94 -24.39
CA GLY A 56 5.52 -5.26 -24.59
C GLY A 56 6.57 -6.36 -24.45
N PHE A 57 6.28 -7.42 -23.70
CA PHE A 57 7.20 -8.54 -23.48
C PHE A 57 6.81 -9.75 -24.33
N THR A 58 7.78 -10.28 -25.09
CA THR A 58 7.67 -11.57 -25.79
C THR A 58 8.60 -12.64 -25.21
N THR A 59 9.54 -12.23 -24.36
CA THR A 59 10.33 -13.13 -23.50
C THR A 59 9.60 -13.42 -22.18
N ALA A 60 9.79 -14.63 -21.65
CA ALA A 60 9.25 -15.02 -20.34
C ALA A 60 10.10 -14.50 -19.17
N THR A 61 11.37 -14.20 -19.39
CA THR A 61 12.30 -13.78 -18.33
C THR A 61 13.22 -12.66 -18.79
N VAL A 62 13.48 -11.71 -17.90
CA VAL A 62 14.49 -10.66 -18.08
C VAL A 62 15.35 -10.59 -16.81
N THR A 63 16.67 -10.64 -16.97
CA THR A 63 17.61 -10.48 -15.85
C THR A 63 18.49 -9.26 -16.08
N LEU A 64 18.43 -8.31 -15.15
CA LEU A 64 19.19 -7.07 -15.21
C LEU A 64 20.51 -7.23 -14.47
N SER A 65 21.60 -6.77 -15.10
CA SER A 65 22.94 -6.77 -14.50
C SER A 65 23.28 -5.44 -13.84
N SER A 66 22.52 -4.38 -14.13
CA SER A 66 22.67 -3.04 -13.58
C SER A 66 21.32 -2.29 -13.54
N ALA A 67 21.27 -1.15 -12.85
CA ALA A 67 20.05 -0.34 -12.78
C ALA A 67 19.61 0.13 -14.16
N LEU A 68 18.30 0.09 -14.46
CA LEU A 68 17.76 0.68 -15.67
C LEU A 68 17.91 2.21 -15.62
N PRO A 69 18.01 2.89 -16.79
CA PRO A 69 17.85 4.33 -16.84
C PRO A 69 16.53 4.74 -16.21
N GLU A 70 16.51 5.91 -15.57
CA GLU A 70 15.28 6.49 -15.03
C GLU A 70 14.31 6.78 -16.17
N LEU A 71 13.05 6.42 -16.01
CA LEU A 71 12.00 6.67 -16.98
C LEU A 71 11.49 8.11 -16.83
N THR A 72 11.38 8.80 -17.96
CA THR A 72 10.91 10.20 -18.02
C THR A 72 9.50 10.33 -18.58
N ASN A 73 8.96 9.26 -19.17
CA ASN A 73 7.64 9.22 -19.78
C ASN A 73 6.75 8.17 -19.10
N ASN A 74 5.43 8.31 -19.28
CA ASN A 74 4.45 7.30 -18.88
C ASN A 74 4.66 6.02 -19.68
N VAL A 75 4.34 4.89 -19.06
CA VAL A 75 4.51 3.58 -19.68
C VAL A 75 3.45 2.58 -19.19
N SER A 76 2.88 1.84 -20.14
CA SER A 76 2.14 0.62 -19.89
C SER A 76 3.05 -0.59 -20.09
N PHE A 77 3.04 -1.54 -19.16
CA PHE A 77 3.77 -2.80 -19.28
C PHE A 77 2.82 -3.91 -19.70
N GLU A 78 3.06 -4.51 -20.87
CA GLU A 78 2.24 -5.59 -21.41
C GLU A 78 3.01 -6.92 -21.36
N ALA A 79 2.67 -7.75 -20.38
CA ALA A 79 3.19 -9.10 -20.25
C ALA A 79 2.38 -10.11 -21.09
N PRO A 80 3.00 -11.19 -21.60
CA PRO A 80 2.25 -12.25 -22.25
C PRO A 80 1.34 -12.96 -21.24
N ALA A 81 0.37 -13.75 -21.71
CA ALA A 81 -0.54 -14.49 -20.81
C ALA A 81 0.18 -15.49 -19.89
N SER A 82 1.38 -15.95 -20.29
CA SER A 82 2.26 -16.78 -19.46
C SER A 82 2.99 -16.00 -18.37
N GLY A 83 2.84 -14.69 -18.34
CA GLY A 83 3.58 -13.77 -17.49
C GLY A 83 5.01 -13.48 -17.97
N VAL A 84 5.62 -12.50 -17.33
CA VAL A 84 7.04 -12.15 -17.49
C VAL A 84 7.66 -12.00 -16.11
N SER A 85 8.77 -12.69 -15.87
CA SER A 85 9.57 -12.53 -14.66
C SER A 85 10.72 -11.58 -14.94
N ILE A 86 10.66 -10.38 -14.36
CA ILE A 86 11.75 -9.40 -14.43
C ILE A 86 12.49 -9.44 -13.10
N SER A 87 13.79 -9.67 -13.14
CA SER A 87 14.64 -9.78 -11.95
C SER A 87 15.87 -8.90 -12.08
N GLY A 88 16.27 -8.29 -10.97
CA GLY A 88 17.48 -7.49 -10.89
C GLY A 88 17.52 -6.68 -9.61
N GLY A 89 18.59 -5.92 -9.42
CA GLY A 89 18.59 -4.92 -8.37
C GLY A 89 19.98 -4.38 -8.10
N VAL A 90 19.99 -3.09 -7.81
CA VAL A 90 21.18 -2.35 -7.44
C VAL A 90 20.83 -1.59 -6.17
N TYR A 91 21.79 -1.49 -5.25
CA TYR A 91 21.66 -0.70 -4.02
C TYR A 91 21.13 0.71 -4.33
N ASN A 92 20.19 1.20 -3.51
CA ASN A 92 19.59 2.54 -3.64
C ASN A 92 18.90 2.80 -5.00
N SER A 93 18.32 1.76 -5.59
CA SER A 93 17.60 1.85 -6.87
C SER A 93 16.15 1.40 -6.74
N ALA A 94 15.45 1.45 -7.86
CA ALA A 94 14.28 0.62 -8.11
C ALA A 94 14.50 -0.25 -9.35
N LEU A 95 13.62 -1.24 -9.57
CA LEU A 95 13.53 -1.92 -10.86
C LEU A 95 13.10 -0.92 -11.93
N PHE A 96 11.99 -0.22 -11.70
CA PHE A 96 11.54 0.90 -12.50
C PHE A 96 11.45 2.17 -11.64
N LYS A 97 12.08 3.24 -12.12
CA LYS A 97 12.20 4.50 -11.40
C LYS A 97 11.77 5.68 -12.26
N TRP A 98 11.01 6.61 -11.68
CA TRP A 98 10.65 7.90 -12.27
C TRP A 98 11.03 9.05 -11.32
N ALA A 99 11.38 10.21 -11.88
CA ALA A 99 11.59 11.43 -11.09
C ALA A 99 10.45 12.45 -11.15
N SER A 100 9.56 12.32 -12.13
CA SER A 100 8.40 13.18 -12.37
C SER A 100 7.12 12.47 -11.93
N PRO A 101 5.99 13.20 -11.77
CA PRO A 101 4.68 12.56 -11.71
C PRO A 101 4.50 11.63 -12.90
N VAL A 102 4.06 10.41 -12.65
CA VAL A 102 3.91 9.39 -13.68
C VAL A 102 2.61 8.62 -13.52
N GLU A 103 2.02 8.30 -14.65
CA GLU A 103 0.97 7.29 -14.76
C GLU A 103 1.52 6.02 -15.42
N ILE A 104 1.28 4.88 -14.79
CA ILE A 104 1.70 3.58 -15.30
C ILE A 104 0.53 2.62 -15.35
N ALA A 105 0.61 1.62 -16.21
CA ALA A 105 -0.26 0.45 -16.15
C ALA A 105 0.61 -0.81 -16.10
N VAL A 106 0.23 -1.79 -15.28
CA VAL A 106 0.97 -3.05 -15.13
C VAL A 106 0.04 -4.17 -15.54
N SER A 107 0.45 -4.97 -16.54
CA SER A 107 -0.32 -6.14 -16.99
C SER A 107 -0.62 -7.10 -15.84
N GLU A 108 -1.80 -7.72 -15.93
CA GLU A 108 -2.35 -8.63 -14.93
C GLU A 108 -1.48 -9.86 -14.67
N SER A 109 -0.65 -10.26 -15.64
CA SER A 109 0.20 -11.45 -15.57
C SER A 109 1.67 -11.15 -15.26
N ALA A 110 2.04 -9.89 -14.99
CA ALA A 110 3.44 -9.56 -14.74
C ALA A 110 3.93 -10.11 -13.38
N GLU A 111 5.16 -10.62 -13.36
CA GLU A 111 5.90 -10.96 -12.14
C GLU A 111 7.13 -10.05 -12.05
N LEU A 112 7.07 -9.06 -11.16
CA LEU A 112 8.14 -8.08 -11.01
C LEU A 112 8.91 -8.38 -9.73
N SER A 113 10.19 -8.72 -9.86
CA SER A 113 11.05 -9.06 -8.74
C SER A 113 12.28 -8.16 -8.66
N ALA A 114 12.61 -7.67 -7.47
CA ALA A 114 13.84 -6.92 -7.25
C ALA A 114 14.57 -7.36 -5.98
N ALA A 115 15.89 -7.52 -6.07
CA ALA A 115 16.72 -7.91 -4.92
C ALA A 115 17.99 -7.06 -4.85
N ALA A 116 18.33 -6.54 -3.67
CA ALA A 116 19.58 -5.79 -3.46
C ALA A 116 20.10 -5.93 -2.03
N SER A 117 21.34 -5.48 -1.80
CA SER A 117 21.92 -5.47 -0.45
C SER A 117 21.20 -4.50 0.49
N SER A 118 20.63 -3.39 -0.02
CA SER A 118 19.87 -2.40 0.75
C SER A 118 19.11 -1.44 -0.16
N LEU A 119 18.05 -0.85 0.37
CA LEU A 119 17.23 0.23 -0.19
C LEU A 119 16.87 -0.04 -1.65
N ILE A 120 15.94 -0.95 -1.85
CA ILE A 120 15.44 -1.34 -3.18
C ILE A 120 13.94 -1.13 -3.26
N SER A 121 13.47 -0.81 -4.45
CA SER A 121 12.05 -0.81 -4.77
C SER A 121 11.77 -1.57 -6.06
N VAL A 122 10.56 -2.07 -6.27
CA VAL A 122 10.18 -2.56 -7.60
C VAL A 122 9.70 -1.38 -8.44
N LEU A 123 8.62 -0.73 -8.01
CA LEU A 123 8.11 0.48 -8.66
C LEU A 123 8.39 1.69 -7.76
N ARG A 124 9.06 2.71 -8.28
CA ARG A 124 9.36 3.93 -7.51
C ARG A 124 9.19 5.21 -8.31
N SER A 125 8.38 6.13 -7.81
CA SER A 125 8.45 7.53 -8.21
C SER A 125 9.04 8.38 -7.07
N THR A 126 9.93 9.32 -7.39
CA THR A 126 10.31 10.37 -6.43
C THR A 126 9.27 11.50 -6.33
N ASP A 127 8.26 11.45 -7.19
CA ASP A 127 7.09 12.32 -7.19
C ASP A 127 5.82 11.46 -7.05
N ASP A 128 4.66 11.96 -7.46
CA ASP A 128 3.41 11.21 -7.49
C ASP A 128 3.53 9.97 -8.42
N LEU A 129 2.92 8.87 -8.00
CA LEU A 129 2.82 7.63 -8.76
C LEU A 129 1.35 7.24 -8.87
N VAL A 130 0.86 7.13 -10.10
CA VAL A 130 -0.49 6.64 -10.40
C VAL A 130 -0.38 5.28 -11.11
N VAL A 131 -1.03 4.26 -10.56
CA VAL A 131 -1.19 2.95 -11.19
C VAL A 131 -2.61 2.87 -11.76
N ASN A 132 -2.74 2.90 -13.08
CA ASN A 132 -4.02 2.84 -13.80
C ASN A 132 -4.50 1.40 -13.98
N GLY A 133 -5.79 1.17 -13.70
CA GLY A 133 -6.46 -0.13 -13.88
C GLY A 133 -6.36 -1.08 -12.67
N GLY A 134 -5.79 -0.62 -11.55
CA GLY A 134 -5.46 -1.50 -10.42
C GLY A 134 -4.17 -2.29 -10.65
N PHE A 135 -3.97 -3.37 -9.90
CA PHE A 135 -2.95 -4.36 -10.22
C PHE A 135 -3.33 -5.76 -9.75
N SER A 136 -3.14 -6.75 -10.63
CA SER A 136 -3.30 -8.19 -10.38
C SER A 136 -1.97 -8.96 -10.45
N SER A 137 -0.88 -8.24 -10.74
CA SER A 137 0.48 -8.78 -10.83
C SER A 137 1.06 -9.20 -9.47
N THR A 138 2.11 -10.00 -9.54
CA THR A 138 2.95 -10.35 -8.38
C THR A 138 4.14 -9.42 -8.34
N ILE A 139 4.32 -8.71 -7.23
CA ILE A 139 5.48 -7.85 -6.98
C ILE A 139 6.23 -8.42 -5.77
N SER A 140 7.51 -8.78 -5.96
CA SER A 140 8.36 -9.28 -4.88
C SER A 140 9.62 -8.44 -4.76
N VAL A 141 9.95 -7.98 -3.55
CA VAL A 141 11.15 -7.20 -3.29
C VAL A 141 11.90 -7.72 -2.06
N GLU A 142 13.20 -7.89 -2.20
CA GLU A 142 14.08 -8.35 -1.12
C GLU A 142 15.28 -7.41 -0.93
N ALA A 143 15.43 -6.91 0.30
CA ALA A 143 16.63 -6.20 0.73
C ALA A 143 17.38 -7.04 1.77
N GLU A 144 18.62 -7.43 1.51
CA GLU A 144 19.41 -8.24 2.46
C GLU A 144 19.61 -7.53 3.81
N SER A 145 19.73 -6.19 3.79
CA SER A 145 19.90 -5.39 5.01
C SER A 145 18.66 -4.54 5.31
N GLN A 146 18.54 -3.36 4.73
CA GLN A 146 17.55 -2.36 5.10
C GLN A 146 16.73 -1.96 3.89
N TYR A 147 15.49 -1.58 4.16
CA TYR A 147 14.56 -0.92 3.28
C TYR A 147 14.25 -1.67 1.99
N SER A 148 13.11 -2.33 1.99
CA SER A 148 12.50 -2.86 0.77
C SER A 148 11.13 -2.21 0.58
N TYR A 149 10.83 -1.84 -0.66
CA TYR A 149 9.54 -1.24 -1.02
C TYR A 149 8.95 -1.93 -2.24
N GLY A 150 7.74 -2.50 -2.16
CA GLY A 150 7.10 -3.08 -3.34
C GLY A 150 6.79 -1.97 -4.34
N ILE A 151 5.81 -1.13 -3.97
CA ILE A 151 5.43 0.07 -4.69
C ILE A 151 5.67 1.29 -3.80
N ARG A 152 6.44 2.26 -4.30
CA ARG A 152 6.86 3.45 -3.55
C ARG A 152 6.59 4.74 -4.31
N SER A 153 5.90 5.67 -3.66
CA SER A 153 5.94 7.08 -4.03
C SER A 153 6.56 7.91 -2.91
N ASP A 154 7.54 8.76 -3.25
CA ASP A 154 8.06 9.77 -2.33
C ASP A 154 7.12 11.01 -2.22
N LYS A 155 5.94 10.95 -2.86
CA LYS A 155 4.79 11.85 -2.71
C LYS A 155 3.51 11.01 -2.56
N SER A 156 2.52 11.15 -3.44
CA SER A 156 1.23 10.48 -3.36
C SER A 156 1.25 9.19 -4.18
N LEU A 157 0.70 8.11 -3.62
CA LEU A 157 0.45 6.86 -4.34
C LEU A 157 -1.03 6.77 -4.62
N VAL A 158 -1.39 6.69 -5.90
CA VAL A 158 -2.77 6.46 -6.35
C VAL A 158 -2.81 5.14 -7.12
N ILE A 159 -3.75 4.28 -6.77
CA ILE A 159 -4.07 3.06 -7.52
C ILE A 159 -5.52 3.22 -7.99
N ASN A 160 -5.70 3.46 -9.29
CA ASN A 160 -7.01 3.63 -9.93
C ASN A 160 -7.58 2.26 -10.31
N GLY A 161 -8.10 1.54 -9.32
CA GLY A 161 -8.71 0.23 -9.49
C GLY A 161 -8.41 -0.72 -8.33
N ASP A 162 -8.72 -2.00 -8.55
CA ASP A 162 -8.59 -3.03 -7.51
C ASP A 162 -7.14 -3.53 -7.37
N VAL A 163 -6.76 -3.82 -6.13
CA VAL A 163 -5.54 -4.54 -5.78
C VAL A 163 -5.90 -6.01 -5.56
N THR A 164 -5.71 -6.84 -6.58
CA THR A 164 -6.04 -8.27 -6.54
C THR A 164 -4.81 -9.17 -6.57
N GLY A 165 -3.65 -8.63 -6.94
CA GLY A 165 -2.37 -9.34 -7.02
C GLY A 165 -1.67 -9.52 -5.67
N SER A 166 -0.36 -9.80 -5.69
CA SER A 166 0.47 -9.84 -4.48
C SER A 166 1.54 -8.75 -4.47
N VAL A 167 1.83 -8.21 -3.28
CA VAL A 167 3.01 -7.38 -3.06
C VAL A 167 3.72 -7.87 -1.81
N ASP A 168 4.90 -8.44 -2.00
CA ASP A 168 5.72 -9.03 -0.96
C ASP A 168 7.00 -8.23 -0.80
N ALA A 169 7.20 -7.61 0.37
CA ALA A 169 8.40 -6.86 0.71
C ALA A 169 9.14 -7.48 1.89
N THR A 170 10.39 -7.86 1.67
CA THR A 170 11.27 -8.46 2.69
C THR A 170 12.51 -7.62 2.90
N ALA A 171 12.84 -7.30 4.15
CA ALA A 171 14.07 -6.61 4.53
C ALA A 171 14.76 -7.37 5.68
N GLY A 172 16.05 -7.69 5.54
CA GLY A 172 16.75 -8.52 6.52
C GLY A 172 16.87 -7.89 7.92
N THR A 173 16.78 -6.57 8.04
CA THR A 173 16.86 -5.86 9.33
C THR A 173 15.76 -4.83 9.51
N ARG A 174 15.63 -3.83 8.63
CA ARG A 174 14.76 -2.68 8.90
C ARG A 174 13.94 -2.24 7.69
N GLY A 175 12.66 -1.95 7.88
CA GLY A 175 11.88 -1.11 6.97
C GLY A 175 11.35 -1.81 5.72
N ALA A 176 10.63 -2.91 5.89
CA ALA A 176 9.89 -3.51 4.78
C ALA A 176 8.53 -2.83 4.63
N ASN A 177 8.23 -2.30 3.44
CA ASN A 177 6.93 -1.68 3.13
C ASN A 177 6.41 -2.24 1.81
N ALA A 178 5.27 -2.94 1.81
CA ALA A 178 4.75 -3.45 0.54
C ALA A 178 4.20 -2.30 -0.31
N LEU A 179 3.29 -1.49 0.23
CA LEU A 179 2.83 -0.25 -0.39
C LEU A 179 3.28 0.96 0.44
N TYR A 180 3.90 1.94 -0.20
CA TYR A 180 4.42 3.13 0.47
C TYR A 180 4.05 4.42 -0.25
N SER A 181 3.43 5.35 0.49
CA SER A 181 3.27 6.75 0.10
C SER A 181 3.84 7.67 1.17
N LYS A 182 4.67 8.63 0.77
CA LYS A 182 5.15 9.64 1.69
C LYS A 182 4.10 10.69 2.03
N ASN A 183 3.17 10.99 1.13
CA ASN A 183 2.03 11.89 1.36
C ASN A 183 0.75 11.06 1.50
N ALA A 184 -0.24 11.27 0.62
CA ALA A 184 -1.54 10.62 0.67
C ALA A 184 -1.55 9.35 -0.18
N GLY A 185 -2.15 8.29 0.36
CA GLY A 185 -2.49 7.08 -0.38
C GLY A 185 -3.95 7.10 -0.82
N LEU A 186 -4.23 6.74 -2.06
CA LEU A 186 -5.57 6.46 -2.57
C LEU A 186 -5.56 5.12 -3.29
N ILE A 187 -6.48 4.24 -2.92
CA ILE A 187 -6.85 3.06 -3.69
C ILE A 187 -8.30 3.29 -4.10
N ASP A 188 -8.50 3.71 -5.34
CA ASP A 188 -9.82 3.93 -5.92
C ASP A 188 -10.39 2.61 -6.43
N GLY A 189 -10.62 1.71 -5.48
CA GLY A 189 -11.05 0.34 -5.68
C GLY A 189 -10.97 -0.44 -4.36
N SER A 190 -10.94 -1.75 -4.47
CA SER A 190 -10.85 -2.69 -3.35
C SER A 190 -9.44 -3.28 -3.22
N ILE A 191 -9.08 -3.71 -2.02
CA ILE A 191 -7.95 -4.62 -1.82
C ILE A 191 -8.53 -6.02 -1.61
N ALA A 192 -8.33 -6.93 -2.56
CA ALA A 192 -8.71 -8.34 -2.47
C ALA A 192 -7.50 -9.29 -2.52
N GLY A 193 -6.33 -8.78 -2.92
CA GLY A 193 -5.08 -9.51 -3.04
C GLY A 193 -4.34 -9.73 -1.72
N THR A 194 -3.05 -10.03 -1.82
CA THR A 194 -2.17 -10.26 -0.66
C THR A 194 -1.08 -9.18 -0.56
N ILE A 195 -0.91 -8.59 0.61
CA ILE A 195 0.11 -7.57 0.87
C ILE A 195 0.93 -8.03 2.06
N THR A 196 2.19 -8.37 1.84
CA THR A 196 3.08 -8.92 2.88
C THR A 196 4.29 -8.02 3.08
N ALA A 197 4.59 -7.68 4.33
CA ALA A 197 5.83 -7.02 4.72
C ALA A 197 6.53 -7.80 5.83
N THR A 198 7.81 -8.12 5.62
CA THR A 198 8.64 -8.85 6.60
C THR A 198 9.94 -8.10 6.84
N ALA A 199 10.19 -7.68 8.08
CA ALA A 199 11.45 -7.06 8.50
C ALA A 199 12.11 -7.89 9.59
N GLY A 200 13.38 -8.25 9.42
CA GLY A 200 14.08 -9.11 10.39
C GLY A 200 14.24 -8.49 11.78
N THR A 201 14.13 -7.16 11.92
CA THR A 201 14.28 -6.46 13.21
C THR A 201 13.24 -5.36 13.40
N TYR A 202 13.23 -4.32 12.56
CA TYR A 202 12.46 -3.09 12.79
C TYR A 202 11.52 -2.76 11.65
N LYS A 203 10.28 -2.38 11.97
CA LYS A 203 9.33 -1.72 11.06
C LYS A 203 9.02 -2.52 9.81
N ALA A 204 8.08 -3.46 9.93
CA ALA A 204 7.37 -4.04 8.81
C ALA A 204 6.00 -3.36 8.67
N SER A 205 5.63 -2.94 7.46
CA SER A 205 4.33 -2.32 7.20
C SER A 205 3.72 -2.83 5.91
N GLY A 206 2.50 -3.37 5.97
CA GLY A 206 1.77 -3.76 4.75
C GLY A 206 1.53 -2.55 3.87
N VAL A 207 0.82 -1.55 4.42
CA VAL A 207 0.60 -0.26 3.75
C VAL A 207 1.05 0.88 4.66
N THR A 208 1.87 1.79 4.11
CA THR A 208 2.33 2.99 4.81
C THR A 208 1.89 4.24 4.06
N SER A 209 1.28 5.20 4.76
CA SER A 209 1.00 6.54 4.23
C SER A 209 1.13 7.62 5.29
N SER A 210 1.98 8.63 5.07
CA SER A 210 2.19 9.65 6.11
C SER A 210 1.05 10.66 6.25
N SER A 211 0.23 10.88 5.22
CA SER A 211 -0.92 11.81 5.27
C SER A 211 -2.28 11.12 5.37
N GLY A 212 -2.32 9.79 5.28
CA GLY A 212 -3.52 8.98 5.40
C GLY A 212 -3.86 8.21 4.13
N LEU A 213 -4.71 7.21 4.29
CA LEU A 213 -5.11 6.28 3.25
C LEU A 213 -6.63 6.33 3.05
N VAL A 214 -7.05 6.43 1.80
CA VAL A 214 -8.44 6.23 1.38
C VAL A 214 -8.52 4.98 0.51
N ILE A 215 -9.41 4.07 0.87
CA ILE A 215 -9.82 2.93 0.05
C ILE A 215 -11.30 3.14 -0.27
N THR A 216 -11.65 3.34 -1.54
CA THR A 216 -13.04 3.65 -1.91
C THR A 216 -13.94 2.41 -1.92
N GLY A 217 -13.37 1.23 -2.17
CA GLY A 217 -14.04 -0.07 -2.11
C GLY A 217 -13.80 -0.83 -0.80
N ASP A 218 -13.75 -2.16 -0.90
CA ASP A 218 -13.59 -3.07 0.23
C ASP A 218 -12.12 -3.30 0.60
N LEU A 219 -11.87 -3.59 1.87
CA LEU A 219 -10.63 -4.17 2.35
C LEU A 219 -10.85 -5.66 2.65
N GLY A 220 -10.93 -6.46 1.58
CA GLY A 220 -11.28 -7.89 1.59
C GLY A 220 -10.10 -8.87 1.52
N GLY A 221 -8.91 -8.38 1.18
CA GLY A 221 -7.69 -9.18 1.00
C GLY A 221 -6.99 -9.56 2.30
N VAL A 222 -5.74 -10.02 2.18
CA VAL A 222 -4.88 -10.35 3.32
C VAL A 222 -3.72 -9.38 3.40
N ILE A 223 -3.58 -8.69 4.53
CA ILE A 223 -2.44 -7.83 4.83
C ILE A 223 -1.68 -8.44 6.00
N THR A 224 -0.40 -8.75 5.80
CA THR A 224 0.47 -9.32 6.82
C THR A 224 1.71 -8.47 7.02
N ALA A 225 1.98 -8.08 8.25
CA ALA A 225 3.22 -7.42 8.65
C ALA A 225 3.91 -8.22 9.76
N THR A 226 5.18 -8.58 9.55
CA THR A 226 5.98 -9.31 10.54
C THR A 226 7.30 -8.60 10.80
N ALA A 227 7.56 -8.20 12.04
CA ALA A 227 8.83 -7.63 12.47
C ALA A 227 9.50 -8.50 13.54
N GLY A 228 10.83 -8.58 13.53
CA GLY A 228 11.57 -9.35 14.54
C GLY A 228 11.44 -8.77 15.95
N GLU A 229 11.70 -7.48 16.12
CA GLU A 229 11.80 -6.84 17.44
C GLU A 229 10.79 -5.72 17.65
N TYR A 230 10.54 -4.86 16.68
CA TYR A 230 9.74 -3.67 16.94
C TYR A 230 9.03 -3.13 15.71
N GLY A 231 7.74 -2.84 15.87
CA GLY A 231 6.91 -2.19 14.86
C GLY A 231 6.50 -3.15 13.73
N ALA A 232 5.41 -3.86 13.91
CA ALA A 232 4.71 -4.54 12.81
C ALA A 232 3.33 -3.88 12.66
N TYR A 233 3.08 -3.33 11.48
CA TYR A 233 1.88 -2.55 11.22
C TYR A 233 1.16 -3.08 9.98
N GLY A 234 -0.09 -3.53 10.09
CA GLY A 234 -0.87 -3.88 8.90
C GLY A 234 -1.04 -2.63 8.03
N LEU A 235 -1.61 -1.59 8.63
CA LEU A 235 -1.71 -0.24 8.08
C LEU A 235 -1.01 0.76 9.02
N ASN A 236 0.00 1.48 8.52
CA ASN A 236 0.76 2.49 9.26
C ASN A 236 0.52 3.89 8.68
N LEU A 237 -0.33 4.68 9.35
CA LEU A 237 -0.87 5.91 8.80
C LEU A 237 -0.53 7.11 9.69
N GLY A 238 0.29 8.04 9.19
CA GLY A 238 0.52 9.32 9.87
C GLY A 238 -0.66 10.29 9.76
N GLY A 239 -1.67 9.94 8.95
CA GLY A 239 -2.95 10.63 8.85
C GLY A 239 -4.10 9.74 9.27
N GLY A 240 -5.22 9.81 8.54
CA GLY A 240 -6.41 9.01 8.80
C GLY A 240 -6.54 7.79 7.90
N LEU A 241 -7.45 6.89 8.24
CA LEU A 241 -7.95 5.82 7.37
C LEU A 241 -9.41 6.12 7.01
N THR A 242 -9.77 5.95 5.75
CA THR A 242 -11.17 5.80 5.34
C THR A 242 -11.30 4.57 4.47
N VAL A 243 -12.19 3.66 4.84
CA VAL A 243 -12.62 2.52 4.01
C VAL A 243 -14.07 2.75 3.63
N GLY A 244 -14.34 2.90 2.34
CA GLY A 244 -15.66 3.16 1.78
C GLY A 244 -16.59 1.97 1.87
N GLY A 245 -16.05 0.76 1.63
CA GLY A 245 -16.75 -0.51 1.78
C GLY A 245 -16.49 -1.21 3.12
N ASP A 246 -16.55 -2.53 3.09
CA ASP A 246 -16.34 -3.40 4.26
C ASP A 246 -14.86 -3.74 4.45
N LEU A 247 -14.42 -3.83 5.71
CA LEU A 247 -13.23 -4.58 6.07
C LEU A 247 -13.62 -6.03 6.35
N SER A 248 -13.69 -6.83 5.28
CA SER A 248 -14.03 -8.26 5.32
C SER A 248 -12.81 -9.19 5.28
N GLY A 249 -11.64 -8.63 4.97
CA GLY A 249 -10.37 -9.34 4.87
C GLY A 249 -9.69 -9.63 6.20
N THR A 250 -8.41 -9.99 6.13
CA THR A 250 -7.59 -10.25 7.32
C THR A 250 -6.39 -9.33 7.37
N ILE A 251 -6.18 -8.67 8.50
CA ILE A 251 -4.97 -7.90 8.82
C ILE A 251 -4.25 -8.59 9.96
N ASN A 252 -3.03 -9.07 9.72
CA ASN A 252 -2.17 -9.70 10.72
C ASN A 252 -0.93 -8.85 10.95
N SER A 253 -0.64 -8.53 12.21
CA SER A 253 0.55 -7.77 12.61
C SER A 253 1.25 -8.49 13.73
N THR A 254 2.48 -8.94 13.48
CA THR A 254 3.23 -9.80 14.39
C THR A 254 4.60 -9.23 14.68
N VAL A 255 4.90 -9.01 15.95
CA VAL A 255 6.24 -8.71 16.44
C VAL A 255 6.77 -9.90 17.24
N ILE A 256 7.86 -10.49 16.77
CA ILE A 256 8.34 -11.79 17.27
C ILE A 256 8.92 -11.70 18.67
N ALA A 257 9.69 -10.67 19.01
CA ALA A 257 10.43 -10.62 20.29
C ALA A 257 10.26 -9.33 21.09
N GLY A 258 9.68 -8.27 20.53
CA GLY A 258 9.49 -7.00 21.22
C GLY A 258 8.13 -6.37 20.97
N ASN A 259 8.09 -5.04 20.78
CA ASN A 259 6.89 -4.22 21.00
C ASN A 259 6.25 -3.72 19.70
N GLU A 260 5.05 -3.17 19.83
CA GLU A 260 4.32 -2.44 18.77
C GLU A 260 3.86 -3.31 17.61
N ALA A 261 2.99 -4.28 17.90
CA ALA A 261 2.18 -4.92 16.88
C ALA A 261 0.84 -4.18 16.74
N TYR A 262 0.60 -3.48 15.63
CA TYR A 262 -0.67 -2.77 15.40
C TYR A 262 -1.33 -3.19 14.08
N GLY A 263 -2.55 -3.72 14.14
CA GLY A 263 -3.29 -4.04 12.91
C GLY A 263 -3.52 -2.80 12.05
N ILE A 264 -4.14 -1.78 12.64
CA ILE A 264 -4.32 -0.45 12.06
C ILE A 264 -3.76 0.58 13.04
N SER A 265 -2.81 1.40 12.61
CA SER A 265 -2.27 2.54 13.36
C SER A 265 -2.52 3.83 12.59
N ALA A 266 -3.22 4.80 13.19
CA ALA A 266 -3.56 6.07 12.56
C ALA A 266 -3.47 7.27 13.51
N ASP A 267 -3.03 8.43 13.03
CA ASP A 267 -2.96 9.64 13.87
C ASP A 267 -4.22 10.52 13.76
N ALA A 268 -4.79 10.67 12.55
CA ALA A 268 -5.85 11.66 12.27
C ALA A 268 -7.28 11.11 12.29
N GLY A 269 -7.46 9.80 12.48
CA GLY A 269 -8.77 9.16 12.70
C GLY A 269 -8.98 7.94 11.82
N VAL A 270 -9.97 7.12 12.16
CA VAL A 270 -10.34 5.93 11.38
C VAL A 270 -11.84 5.96 11.13
N ASN A 271 -12.23 5.90 9.86
CA ASN A 271 -13.61 5.86 9.38
C ASN A 271 -13.84 4.53 8.67
N LEU A 272 -14.68 3.66 9.25
CA LEU A 272 -15.00 2.33 8.72
C LEU A 272 -16.46 2.31 8.28
N ILE A 273 -16.71 2.74 7.04
CA ILE A 273 -18.07 3.05 6.55
C ILE A 273 -18.91 1.78 6.43
N GLY A 274 -18.39 0.71 5.81
CA GLY A 274 -19.07 -0.58 5.75
C GLY A 274 -18.97 -1.39 7.05
N GLY A 275 -17.92 -1.15 7.84
CA GLY A 275 -17.66 -1.82 9.11
C GLY A 275 -16.57 -2.89 9.00
N VAL A 276 -16.45 -3.71 10.05
CA VAL A 276 -15.46 -4.79 10.17
C VAL A 276 -16.19 -6.10 10.32
N SER A 277 -16.21 -6.90 9.25
CA SER A 277 -16.73 -8.28 9.25
C SER A 277 -15.61 -9.33 9.22
N GLY A 278 -14.40 -8.92 8.83
CA GLY A 278 -13.19 -9.74 8.80
C GLY A 278 -12.43 -9.77 10.12
N SER A 279 -11.11 -9.94 10.03
CA SER A 279 -10.24 -10.11 11.20
C SER A 279 -9.09 -9.10 11.22
N ILE A 280 -8.88 -8.47 12.37
CA ILE A 280 -7.71 -7.63 12.65
C ILE A 280 -7.00 -8.22 13.86
N ASN A 281 -5.80 -8.77 13.66
CA ASN A 281 -5.05 -9.48 14.67
C ASN A 281 -3.68 -8.83 14.88
N ALA A 282 -3.41 -8.45 16.13
CA ALA A 282 -2.12 -7.91 16.53
C ALA A 282 -1.48 -8.78 17.62
N SER A 283 -0.24 -9.19 17.44
CA SER A 283 0.49 -10.02 18.39
C SER A 283 1.92 -9.53 18.56
N ALA A 284 2.29 -9.14 19.77
CA ALA A 284 3.65 -8.80 20.16
C ALA A 284 4.09 -9.71 21.31
N LEU A 285 5.32 -10.21 21.34
CA LEU A 285 5.81 -10.86 22.57
C LEU A 285 6.23 -9.85 23.65
N GLY A 286 6.54 -8.62 23.25
CA GLY A 286 6.83 -7.52 24.15
C GLY A 286 5.59 -6.82 24.67
N THR A 287 5.66 -5.50 24.82
CA THR A 287 4.72 -4.76 25.65
C THR A 287 3.44 -4.36 24.93
N ASP A 288 3.52 -3.83 23.71
CA ASP A 288 2.41 -3.07 23.15
C ASP A 288 1.79 -3.79 21.94
N ALA A 289 0.49 -4.10 22.02
CA ALA A 289 -0.26 -4.62 20.88
C ALA A 289 -1.66 -4.02 20.81
N ALA A 290 -2.10 -3.66 19.60
CA ALA A 290 -3.46 -3.19 19.37
C ALA A 290 -4.03 -3.62 18.03
N GLY A 291 -5.29 -4.03 18.01
CA GLY A 291 -5.98 -4.31 16.74
C GLY A 291 -6.14 -3.02 15.94
N ILE A 292 -6.83 -2.04 16.54
CA ILE A 292 -6.98 -0.68 16.00
C ILE A 292 -6.43 0.32 17.03
N TYR A 293 -5.43 1.10 16.63
CA TYR A 293 -4.79 2.13 17.43
C TYR A 293 -4.89 3.51 16.76
N VAL A 294 -5.59 4.44 17.41
CA VAL A 294 -5.77 5.82 16.92
C VAL A 294 -5.17 6.81 17.91
N THR A 295 -4.01 7.38 17.60
CA THR A 295 -3.18 8.11 18.58
C THR A 295 -3.59 9.56 18.82
N GLY A 296 -4.23 10.20 17.83
CA GLY A 296 -4.49 11.65 17.85
C GLY A 296 -5.95 12.03 17.61
N SER A 297 -6.83 11.06 17.35
CA SER A 297 -8.17 11.32 16.82
C SER A 297 -9.21 10.26 17.20
N THR A 298 -10.26 10.14 16.40
CA THR A 298 -11.49 9.39 16.67
C THR A 298 -11.63 8.12 15.83
N LEU A 299 -12.51 7.22 16.24
CA LEU A 299 -12.91 6.03 15.47
C LEU A 299 -14.44 5.98 15.32
N TYR A 300 -14.93 6.08 14.08
CA TYR A 300 -16.37 6.09 13.76
C TYR A 300 -16.65 5.30 12.47
N GLY A 301 -17.94 5.23 12.08
CA GLY A 301 -18.35 4.81 10.74
C GLY A 301 -18.04 5.91 9.71
N ALA A 302 -19.08 6.49 9.10
CA ALA A 302 -18.91 7.62 8.17
C ALA A 302 -18.73 8.98 8.88
N THR A 303 -19.48 9.20 9.95
CA THR A 303 -19.44 10.44 10.74
C THR A 303 -19.47 10.14 12.24
N SER A 304 -19.34 11.16 13.10
CA SER A 304 -19.44 10.99 14.56
C SER A 304 -20.80 10.49 15.06
N SER A 305 -21.85 10.53 14.23
CA SER A 305 -23.16 9.97 14.55
C SER A 305 -23.32 8.52 14.08
N ASP A 306 -22.47 8.08 13.15
CA ASP A 306 -22.50 6.73 12.59
C ASP A 306 -21.52 5.85 13.37
N ALA A 307 -22.02 4.73 13.92
CA ALA A 307 -21.18 3.79 14.64
C ALA A 307 -20.33 2.98 13.65
N ALA A 308 -19.05 2.79 13.96
CA ALA A 308 -18.26 1.74 13.31
C ALA A 308 -18.84 0.39 13.74
N VAL A 309 -19.37 -0.38 12.78
CA VAL A 309 -19.94 -1.70 13.04
C VAL A 309 -18.81 -2.73 13.08
N ILE A 310 -18.69 -3.47 14.18
CA ILE A 310 -17.72 -4.55 14.34
C ILE A 310 -18.48 -5.87 14.52
N SER A 311 -18.65 -6.63 13.44
CA SER A 311 -19.26 -7.96 13.44
C SER A 311 -18.24 -9.10 13.31
N GLY A 312 -17.03 -8.79 12.85
CA GLY A 312 -15.89 -9.69 12.79
C GLY A 312 -15.08 -9.75 14.09
N SER A 313 -13.77 -9.94 13.97
CA SER A 313 -12.87 -10.06 15.13
C SER A 313 -11.79 -9.00 15.14
N VAL A 314 -11.59 -8.34 16.29
CA VAL A 314 -10.42 -7.49 16.53
C VAL A 314 -9.71 -8.03 17.77
N THR A 315 -8.47 -8.49 17.61
CA THR A 315 -7.70 -9.14 18.66
C THR A 315 -6.34 -8.49 18.86
N ALA A 316 -5.90 -8.41 20.12
CA ALA A 316 -4.58 -7.92 20.49
C ALA A 316 -3.95 -8.82 21.57
N THR A 317 -2.74 -9.30 21.36
CA THR A 317 -2.00 -10.11 22.34
C THR A 317 -0.63 -9.50 22.57
N SER A 318 -0.29 -9.25 23.83
CA SER A 318 1.05 -8.84 24.26
C SER A 318 1.43 -9.43 25.62
N SER A 319 2.69 -9.31 26.04
CA SER A 319 3.06 -9.57 27.44
C SER A 319 2.81 -8.38 28.36
N GLY A 320 2.71 -7.17 27.79
CA GLY A 320 2.46 -5.92 28.52
C GLY A 320 1.03 -5.39 28.35
N ALA A 321 0.90 -4.19 27.78
CA ALA A 321 -0.35 -3.53 27.47
C ALA A 321 -0.92 -4.00 26.13
N SER A 322 -2.18 -4.44 26.14
CA SER A 322 -2.88 -4.80 24.90
C SER A 322 -4.29 -4.25 24.87
N ALA A 323 -4.73 -3.84 23.68
CA ALA A 323 -6.09 -3.38 23.48
C ALA A 323 -6.62 -3.76 22.11
N ALA A 324 -7.79 -4.42 22.02
CA ALA A 324 -8.37 -4.68 20.68
C ALA A 324 -8.65 -3.35 19.97
N ILE A 325 -9.25 -2.39 20.67
CA ILE A 325 -9.43 -1.01 20.19
C ILE A 325 -8.87 -0.03 21.21
N LEU A 326 -7.91 0.81 20.79
CA LEU A 326 -7.31 1.89 21.57
C LEU A 326 -7.42 3.21 20.82
N VAL A 327 -8.19 4.16 21.34
CA VAL A 327 -8.46 5.43 20.65
C VAL A 327 -8.19 6.58 21.59
N TRP A 328 -7.41 7.57 21.16
CA TRP A 328 -7.08 8.71 22.01
C TRP A 328 -8.29 9.61 22.25
N LYS A 329 -9.11 9.86 21.21
CA LYS A 329 -10.33 10.68 21.31
C LYS A 329 -11.59 9.84 21.50
N SER A 330 -12.68 10.31 20.91
CA SER A 330 -13.99 9.69 21.02
C SER A 330 -14.12 8.51 20.06
N MET A 331 -14.91 7.52 20.48
CA MET A 331 -15.32 6.40 19.65
C MET A 331 -16.85 6.26 19.58
N ASN A 332 -17.36 5.77 18.45
CA ASN A 332 -18.75 5.38 18.27
C ASN A 332 -18.77 3.99 17.65
N LEU A 333 -19.09 2.97 18.45
CA LEU A 333 -18.95 1.56 18.10
C LEU A 333 -20.29 0.84 18.24
N ASN A 334 -20.56 -0.07 17.32
CA ASN A 334 -21.62 -1.07 17.43
C ASN A 334 -21.02 -2.45 17.24
N VAL A 335 -20.85 -3.19 18.34
CA VAL A 335 -20.09 -4.43 18.39
C VAL A 335 -21.06 -5.60 18.48
N THR A 336 -21.00 -6.50 17.50
CA THR A 336 -21.71 -7.80 17.49
C THR A 336 -20.75 -8.98 17.35
N GLY A 337 -19.50 -8.69 16.95
CA GLY A 337 -18.43 -9.65 16.83
C GLY A 337 -17.55 -9.72 18.08
N THR A 338 -16.32 -10.18 17.90
CA THR A 338 -15.38 -10.40 19.02
C THR A 338 -14.36 -9.28 19.14
N LEU A 339 -14.29 -8.67 20.32
CA LEU A 339 -13.17 -7.82 20.73
C LEU A 339 -12.42 -8.51 21.86
N SER A 340 -11.14 -8.81 21.67
CA SER A 340 -10.35 -9.52 22.69
C SER A 340 -8.95 -8.96 22.82
N ALA A 341 -8.51 -8.77 24.06
CA ALA A 341 -7.14 -8.43 24.37
C ALA A 341 -6.59 -9.38 25.43
N THR A 342 -5.34 -9.80 25.28
CA THR A 342 -4.61 -10.62 26.25
C THR A 342 -3.26 -9.99 26.55
N GLY A 343 -2.91 -9.85 27.83
CA GLY A 343 -1.67 -9.22 28.30
C GLY A 343 -1.71 -8.91 29.79
N ALA A 344 -0.63 -8.36 30.34
CA ALA A 344 -0.58 -7.94 31.75
C ALA A 344 -1.57 -6.80 32.06
N SER A 345 -1.80 -5.91 31.09
CA SER A 345 -2.84 -4.89 31.12
C SER A 345 -3.64 -4.94 29.83
N ALA A 346 -4.78 -5.63 29.84
CA ALA A 346 -5.53 -5.93 28.62
C ALA A 346 -6.95 -5.35 28.63
N TYR A 347 -7.39 -4.75 27.51
CA TYR A 347 -8.72 -4.15 27.36
C TYR A 347 -9.34 -4.48 26.00
N ALA A 348 -10.60 -4.90 25.95
CA ALA A 348 -11.30 -4.99 24.67
C ALA A 348 -11.42 -3.61 23.99
N ILE A 349 -11.75 -2.58 24.78
CA ILE A 349 -11.88 -1.20 24.32
C ILE A 349 -11.26 -0.29 25.37
N ARG A 350 -10.43 0.67 24.96
CA ARG A 350 -9.87 1.69 25.85
C ARG A 350 -9.74 3.04 25.16
N SER A 351 -10.01 4.11 25.90
CA SER A 351 -9.63 5.47 25.51
C SER A 351 -8.26 5.82 26.10
N GLY A 352 -7.32 6.28 25.28
CA GLY A 352 -5.95 6.59 25.73
C GLY A 352 -4.88 6.23 24.71
N LYS A 353 -3.65 6.05 25.20
CA LYS A 353 -2.49 5.60 24.42
C LYS A 353 -1.59 4.68 25.25
N PHE A 354 -0.67 3.96 24.62
CA PHE A 354 0.38 3.25 25.34
C PHE A 354 1.34 4.24 26.04
N ASP A 355 1.92 3.83 27.17
CA ASP A 355 2.93 4.61 27.90
C ASP A 355 4.38 4.25 27.53
N GLU A 356 4.56 3.38 26.52
CA GLU A 356 5.84 2.82 26.07
C GLU A 356 6.58 1.97 27.13
N ALA A 357 5.96 1.73 28.29
CA ALA A 357 6.46 0.92 29.40
C ALA A 357 5.56 -0.32 29.66
N GLY A 358 4.66 -0.64 28.73
CA GLY A 358 3.70 -1.74 28.84
C GLY A 358 2.49 -1.46 29.72
N GLY A 359 2.16 -0.18 29.90
CA GLY A 359 0.92 0.31 30.47
C GLY A 359 0.18 1.24 29.51
N PHE A 360 -0.70 2.07 30.09
CA PHE A 360 -1.52 3.02 29.36
C PHE A 360 -1.47 4.40 30.00
N VAL A 361 -1.55 5.42 29.16
CA VAL A 361 -1.87 6.80 29.57
C VAL A 361 -3.32 7.07 29.20
N ASP A 362 -4.12 7.36 30.21
CA ASP A 362 -5.53 7.74 30.03
C ASP A 362 -5.66 9.09 29.35
N ASN A 363 -6.70 9.22 28.54
CA ASN A 363 -7.15 10.54 28.16
C ASN A 363 -7.97 11.16 29.29
N THR A 364 -7.54 12.31 29.81
CA THR A 364 -8.23 13.00 30.92
C THR A 364 -9.24 14.05 30.44
N ALA A 365 -9.38 14.27 29.13
CA ALA A 365 -10.37 15.19 28.60
C ALA A 365 -11.78 14.58 28.65
N GLU A 366 -12.79 15.37 29.02
CA GLU A 366 -14.19 14.94 28.98
C GLU A 366 -14.61 14.62 27.54
N ARG A 367 -15.11 13.39 27.35
CA ARG A 367 -15.50 12.85 26.04
C ARG A 367 -16.70 11.94 26.16
N VAL A 368 -17.42 11.83 25.06
CA VAL A 368 -18.53 10.88 24.91
C VAL A 368 -18.05 9.75 24.00
N ASP A 369 -17.78 8.61 24.63
CA ASP A 369 -17.62 7.33 23.93
C ASP A 369 -18.98 6.64 23.89
N ARG A 370 -19.39 6.19 22.70
CA ARG A 370 -20.62 5.43 22.50
C ARG A 370 -20.25 4.03 22.08
N VAL A 371 -20.59 3.06 22.91
CA VAL A 371 -20.38 1.64 22.61
C VAL A 371 -21.70 0.93 22.80
N VAL A 372 -22.24 0.39 21.71
CA VAL A 372 -23.41 -0.49 21.73
C VAL A 372 -22.91 -1.92 21.58
N LEU A 373 -23.30 -2.79 22.50
CA LEU A 373 -23.02 -4.22 22.44
C LEU A 373 -24.29 -4.94 21.98
N GLY A 374 -24.22 -5.58 20.82
CA GLY A 374 -25.28 -6.41 20.27
C GLY A 374 -25.23 -7.84 20.81
N SER A 375 -26.16 -8.68 20.36
CA SER A 375 -26.21 -10.09 20.77
C SER A 375 -24.99 -10.86 20.27
N GLY A 376 -24.17 -11.36 21.19
CA GLY A 376 -23.00 -12.20 20.89
C GLY A 376 -21.64 -11.51 21.03
N ALA A 377 -21.61 -10.22 21.38
CA ALA A 377 -20.40 -9.46 21.72
C ALA A 377 -19.89 -9.76 23.13
#